data_AF-A0A2P4T5N7-F1
#
_entry.id   AF-A0A2P4T5N7-F1
#
_cell.length_a   1.000
_cell.length_b   1.000
_cell.length_c   1.000
_cell.angle_alpha   90.00
_cell.angle_beta   90.00
_cell.angle_gamma   90.00
#
_symmetry.space_group_name_H-M   'P 1'
#
loop_
_entity.id
_entity.type
_entity.pdbx_description
1 polymer ?
#
loop_
_entity_poly.entity_id
_entity_poly.type
_entity_poly.pdbx_seq_one_letter_code
_entity_poly.pdbx_strand_id
1 'polypeptide(L)'
;MRLLNGSASTEGLVQVRIGKAWHLACADDWNEKISDSVCQQLGLGNSNMSSTVLFTGDGPFANITEVANHSLIFTKKRQLQPSTWKAVLGLYDQSNMTDTSTVVRNIDQIVINPHYNKVTKDSDIALMHLQYKVQYTGPTSNILQEAVVPLISNEKCQEWLPEYSITENMICAGYDMGGVDSC
;
A
#
# COMPACT_ATOMS: atom_id res chain seq x y z
N MET A 1 -12.45 -6.00 22.78
CA MET A 1 -11.58 -5.00 22.13
C MET A 1 -11.25 -3.89 23.12
N ARG A 2 -10.51 -2.85 22.75
CA ARG A 2 -10.30 -1.65 23.57
C ARG A 2 -10.04 -0.41 22.71
N LEU A 3 -10.16 0.76 23.32
CA LEU A 3 -9.71 2.03 22.76
C LEU A 3 -8.32 2.38 23.32
N LEU A 4 -7.46 2.96 22.49
CA LEU A 4 -6.09 3.36 22.84
C LEU A 4 -5.90 4.86 22.53
N ASN A 5 -5.20 5.59 23.42
CA ASN A 5 -4.82 6.99 23.23
C ASN A 5 -5.98 7.95 22.96
N GLY A 6 -7.17 7.68 23.52
CA GLY A 6 -8.26 8.65 23.56
C GLY A 6 -8.08 9.67 24.68
N SER A 7 -8.61 10.87 24.51
CA SER A 7 -8.67 11.87 25.59
C SER A 7 -9.79 11.58 26.60
N ALA A 8 -10.80 10.81 26.17
CA ALA A 8 -11.87 10.29 27.01
C ALA A 8 -11.98 8.76 26.88
N SER A 9 -12.70 8.12 27.82
CA SER A 9 -12.94 6.68 27.82
C SER A 9 -13.82 6.18 26.67
N THR A 10 -14.44 7.09 25.92
CA THR A 10 -15.39 6.81 24.83
C THR A 10 -14.78 7.04 23.45
N GLU A 11 -13.50 7.37 23.36
CA GLU A 11 -12.81 7.64 22.10
C GLU A 11 -11.40 7.06 22.08
N GLY A 12 -10.79 7.03 20.89
CA GLY A 12 -9.43 6.56 20.68
C GLY A 12 -9.32 5.56 19.54
N LEU A 13 -8.09 5.08 19.32
CA LEU A 13 -7.80 4.10 18.28
C LEU A 13 -8.30 2.72 18.70
N VAL A 14 -8.99 2.04 17.80
CA VAL A 14 -9.54 0.71 18.06
C VAL A 14 -8.41 -0.33 18.05
N GLN A 15 -8.29 -1.08 19.14
CA GLN A 15 -7.42 -2.26 19.22
C GLN A 15 -8.21 -3.54 19.48
N VAL A 16 -7.88 -4.58 18.73
CA VAL A 16 -8.44 -5.92 18.90
C VAL A 16 -7.38 -6.89 19.39
N ARG A 17 -7.81 -7.88 20.18
CA ARG A 17 -6.92 -8.90 20.71
C ARG A 17 -7.07 -10.17 19.89
N ILE A 18 -6.00 -10.60 19.22
CA ILE A 18 -5.95 -11.84 18.44
C ILE A 18 -4.90 -12.75 19.09
N GLY A 19 -5.35 -13.84 19.70
CA GLY A 19 -4.51 -14.67 20.56
C GLY A 19 -3.99 -13.88 21.77
N LYS A 20 -2.66 -13.82 21.93
CA LYS A 20 -2.02 -13.11 23.07
C LYS A 20 -1.64 -11.65 22.78
N ALA A 21 -1.78 -11.17 21.54
CA ALA A 21 -1.30 -9.85 21.12
C ALA A 21 -2.44 -8.87 20.77
N TRP A 22 -2.21 -7.59 21.03
CA TRP A 22 -3.06 -6.48 20.65
C TRP A 22 -2.67 -5.96 19.27
N HIS A 23 -3.66 -5.72 18.41
CA HIS A 23 -3.47 -5.25 17.04
C HIS A 23 -4.29 -3.98 16.84
N LEU A 24 -3.70 -2.98 16.18
CA LEU A 24 -4.42 -1.77 15.79
C LEU A 24 -5.34 -2.07 14.59
N ALA A 25 -6.57 -1.55 14.62
CA ALA A 25 -7.52 -1.73 13.54
C ALA A 25 -7.05 -0.99 12.28
N CYS A 26 -7.12 -1.67 11.14
CA CYS A 26 -6.91 -1.07 9.83
C CYS A 26 -8.13 -0.27 9.38
N ALA A 27 -7.88 0.83 8.66
CA ALA A 27 -8.92 1.67 8.09
C ALA A 27 -9.41 1.21 6.71
N ASP A 28 -8.71 0.28 6.05
CA ASP A 28 -8.88 -0.03 4.61
C ASP A 28 -10.33 -0.36 4.20
N ASP A 29 -11.06 -1.06 5.05
CA ASP A 29 -12.45 -1.50 4.81
C ASP A 29 -13.41 -0.98 5.90
N TRP A 30 -12.96 0.04 6.65
CA TRP A 30 -13.71 0.61 7.76
C TRP A 30 -14.93 1.38 7.27
N ASN A 31 -16.08 1.16 7.89
CA ASN A 31 -17.32 1.83 7.55
C ASN A 31 -18.18 2.09 8.81
N GLU A 32 -19.31 2.76 8.61
CA GLU A 32 -20.24 3.13 9.68
C GLU A 32 -20.77 1.90 10.44
N LYS A 33 -21.11 0.82 9.74
CA LYS A 33 -21.62 -0.40 10.39
C LYS A 33 -20.58 -1.10 11.27
N ILE A 34 -19.31 -1.09 10.84
CA ILE A 34 -18.19 -1.54 11.68
C ILE A 34 -18.07 -0.63 12.89
N SER A 35 -18.20 0.69 12.72
CA SER A 35 -18.13 1.66 13.82
C SER A 35 -19.21 1.38 14.87
N ASP A 36 -20.45 1.19 14.43
CA ASP A 36 -21.58 0.85 15.31
C ASP A 36 -21.38 -0.48 16.02
N SER A 37 -20.99 -1.53 15.28
CA SER A 37 -20.74 -2.84 15.87
C SER A 37 -19.61 -2.81 16.90
N VAL A 38 -18.56 -2.00 16.68
CA VAL A 38 -17.46 -1.78 17.63
C VAL A 38 -17.94 -1.03 18.87
N CYS A 39 -18.69 0.06 18.72
CA CYS A 39 -19.23 0.82 19.84
C CYS A 39 -20.22 -0.01 20.68
N GLN A 40 -21.06 -0.83 20.04
CA GLN A 40 -21.98 -1.74 20.71
C GLN A 40 -21.22 -2.80 21.53
N GLN A 41 -20.19 -3.43 20.96
CA GLN A 41 -19.36 -4.40 21.69
C GLN A 41 -18.53 -3.78 22.83
N LEU A 42 -18.28 -2.47 22.79
CA LEU A 42 -17.64 -1.71 23.88
C LEU A 42 -18.64 -1.19 24.92
N GLY A 43 -19.96 -1.31 24.70
CA GLY A 43 -20.99 -0.77 25.59
C GLY A 43 -21.18 0.75 25.48
N LEU A 44 -20.77 1.35 24.36
CA LEU A 44 -20.84 2.79 24.10
C LEU A 44 -22.09 3.20 23.29
N GLY A 45 -22.87 2.23 22.81
CA GLY A 45 -24.01 2.48 21.92
C GLY A 45 -23.58 2.51 20.46
N ASN A 46 -24.14 3.45 19.69
CA ASN A 46 -23.78 3.64 18.28
C ASN A 46 -22.68 4.70 18.14
N SER A 47 -21.93 4.62 17.05
CA SER A 47 -20.86 5.56 16.76
C SER A 47 -21.42 6.89 16.30
N ASN A 48 -20.96 8.00 16.89
CA ASN A 48 -21.28 9.34 16.38
C ASN A 48 -20.33 9.77 15.26
N MET A 49 -19.07 9.34 15.30
CA MET A 49 -18.04 9.74 14.34
C MET A 49 -16.87 8.75 14.34
N SER A 50 -16.38 8.38 13.16
CA SER A 50 -15.10 7.69 12.99
C SER A 50 -14.23 8.42 11.98
N SER A 51 -12.92 8.39 12.18
CA SER A 51 -11.95 9.01 11.27
C SER A 51 -10.75 8.09 11.08
N THR A 52 -10.14 8.18 9.92
CA THR A 52 -8.88 7.48 9.65
C THR A 52 -7.74 8.30 10.22
N VAL A 53 -6.80 7.62 10.88
CA VAL A 53 -5.57 8.23 11.38
C VAL A 53 -4.41 7.62 10.63
N LEU A 54 -3.54 8.47 10.09
CA LEU A 54 -2.32 8.00 9.47
C LEU A 54 -1.40 7.46 10.56
N PHE A 55 -1.14 6.16 10.52
CA PHE A 55 -0.26 5.50 11.49
C PHE A 55 0.96 4.94 10.76
N THR A 56 2.13 5.52 11.04
CA THR A 56 3.41 5.18 10.40
C THR A 56 4.19 4.09 11.15
N GLY A 57 3.67 3.55 12.25
CA GLY A 57 4.33 2.48 12.99
C GLY A 57 4.15 1.11 12.32
N ASP A 58 5.08 0.19 12.54
CA ASP A 58 5.12 -1.13 11.86
C ASP A 58 4.08 -2.15 12.37
N GLY A 59 3.10 -1.73 13.17
CA GLY A 59 2.06 -2.61 13.72
C GLY A 59 2.46 -3.36 14.99
N PRO A 60 1.72 -4.42 15.38
CA PRO A 60 0.86 -5.24 14.54
C PRO A 60 -0.54 -4.68 14.29
N PHE A 61 -1.10 -5.00 13.11
CA PHE A 61 -2.40 -4.52 12.65
C PHE A 61 -3.39 -5.66 12.36
N ALA A 62 -4.67 -5.34 12.35
CA ALA A 62 -5.73 -6.29 12.03
C ALA A 62 -6.83 -5.63 11.18
N ASN A 63 -7.33 -6.38 10.20
CA ASN A 63 -8.58 -6.03 9.52
C ASN A 63 -9.76 -6.42 10.40
N ILE A 64 -10.79 -5.59 10.40
CA ILE A 64 -12.05 -5.82 11.08
C ILE A 64 -13.14 -5.86 10.02
N THR A 65 -13.87 -6.97 9.96
CA THR A 65 -14.98 -7.13 9.03
C THR A 65 -16.23 -7.45 9.82
N GLU A 66 -17.30 -6.70 9.57
CA GLU A 66 -18.61 -7.04 10.10
C GLU A 66 -19.22 -8.21 9.32
N VAL A 67 -19.84 -9.13 10.05
CA VAL A 67 -20.70 -10.18 9.51
C VAL A 67 -22.12 -10.00 10.06
N ALA A 68 -23.06 -10.86 9.68
CA ALA A 68 -24.46 -10.74 10.10
C ALA A 68 -24.63 -10.58 11.62
N ASN A 69 -25.63 -9.77 12.00
CA ASN A 69 -26.03 -9.50 13.39
C ASN A 69 -24.94 -8.80 14.24
N HIS A 70 -24.30 -7.74 13.74
CA HIS A 70 -23.29 -6.94 14.47
C HIS A 70 -22.08 -7.74 14.98
N SER A 71 -21.86 -8.94 14.43
CA SER A 71 -20.73 -9.78 14.79
C SER A 71 -19.50 -9.32 14.00
N LEU A 72 -18.33 -9.32 14.64
CA LEU A 72 -17.09 -8.87 14.02
C LEU A 72 -16.10 -10.04 13.89
N ILE A 73 -15.48 -10.16 12.72
CA ILE A 73 -14.34 -11.06 12.48
C ILE A 73 -13.07 -10.23 12.45
N PHE A 74 -12.04 -10.69 13.16
CA PHE A 74 -10.73 -10.04 13.22
C PHE A 74 -9.70 -10.92 12.53
N THR A 75 -9.01 -10.38 11.51
CA THR A 75 -7.93 -11.07 10.82
C THR A 75 -6.64 -10.27 10.92
N LYS A 76 -5.52 -10.95 11.18
CA LYS A 76 -4.21 -10.29 11.23
C LYS A 76 -3.88 -9.71 9.85
N LYS A 77 -3.52 -8.44 9.78
CA LYS A 77 -2.98 -7.85 8.56
C LYS A 77 -1.55 -8.35 8.39
N ARG A 78 -1.19 -8.77 7.18
CA ARG A 78 0.20 -9.10 6.84
C ARG A 78 1.06 -7.85 7.03
N GLN A 79 2.03 -7.92 7.94
CA GLN A 79 3.02 -6.86 8.11
C GLN A 79 4.02 -6.92 6.94
N LEU A 80 4.41 -5.74 6.45
CA LEU A 80 5.57 -5.63 5.58
C LEU A 80 6.81 -6.05 6.37
N GLN A 81 7.68 -6.83 5.72
CA GLN A 81 8.94 -7.29 6.27
C GLN A 81 10.05 -6.79 5.35
N PRO A 82 10.59 -5.57 5.57
CA PRO A 82 11.62 -5.01 4.69
C PRO A 82 12.82 -5.93 4.50
N SER A 83 13.19 -6.69 5.55
CA SER A 83 14.30 -7.64 5.56
C SER A 83 14.19 -8.78 4.53
N THR A 84 13.01 -9.07 3.98
CA THR A 84 12.85 -10.08 2.92
C THR A 84 13.14 -9.52 1.52
N TRP A 85 13.25 -8.20 1.38
CA TRP A 85 13.44 -7.53 0.11
C TRP A 85 14.90 -7.18 -0.14
N LYS A 86 15.30 -7.23 -1.41
CA LYS A 86 16.61 -6.81 -1.89
C LYS A 86 16.45 -5.96 -3.14
N ALA A 87 17.12 -4.82 -3.20
CA ALA A 87 17.31 -4.08 -4.44
C ALA A 87 18.52 -4.66 -5.19
N VAL A 88 18.33 -4.99 -6.46
CA VAL A 88 19.40 -5.40 -7.37
C VAL A 88 19.58 -4.28 -8.39
N LEU A 89 20.78 -3.72 -8.44
CA LEU A 89 21.10 -2.52 -9.23
C LEU A 89 22.25 -2.84 -10.17
N GLY A 90 22.25 -2.25 -11.37
CA GLY A 90 23.31 -2.47 -12.36
C GLY A 90 23.24 -3.82 -13.09
N LEU A 91 22.31 -4.72 -12.72
CA LEU A 91 22.07 -5.96 -13.45
C LEU A 91 21.36 -5.66 -14.77
N TYR A 92 21.87 -6.21 -15.87
CA TYR A 92 21.26 -6.08 -17.18
C TYR A 92 20.83 -7.40 -17.82
N ASP A 93 21.51 -8.51 -17.50
CA ASP A 93 21.22 -9.84 -18.01
C ASP A 93 20.80 -10.74 -16.85
N GLN A 94 19.51 -11.07 -16.78
CA GLN A 94 18.98 -11.93 -15.73
C GLN A 94 19.48 -13.38 -15.82
N SER A 95 20.00 -13.82 -16.98
CA SER A 95 20.64 -15.13 -17.13
C SER A 95 22.04 -15.17 -16.51
N ASN A 96 22.69 -14.00 -16.39
CA ASN A 96 24.00 -13.84 -15.78
C ASN A 96 23.95 -12.92 -14.55
N MET A 97 23.46 -13.46 -13.44
CA MET A 97 23.42 -12.76 -12.15
C MET A 97 24.78 -12.50 -11.51
N THR A 98 25.89 -12.89 -12.15
CA THR A 98 27.25 -12.78 -11.60
C THR A 98 28.03 -11.59 -12.13
N ASP A 99 27.39 -10.69 -12.88
CA ASP A 99 28.04 -9.49 -13.39
C ASP A 99 28.64 -8.67 -12.22
N THR A 100 29.93 -8.38 -12.35
CA THR A 100 30.72 -7.55 -11.45
C THR A 100 30.17 -6.15 -11.23
N SER A 101 29.37 -5.62 -12.16
CA SER A 101 28.72 -4.31 -12.04
C SER A 101 27.44 -4.35 -11.19
N THR A 102 26.95 -5.55 -10.85
CA THR A 102 25.71 -5.73 -10.09
C THR A 102 25.93 -5.46 -8.60
N VAL A 103 25.10 -4.59 -8.05
CA VAL A 103 25.09 -4.25 -6.63
C VAL A 103 23.78 -4.70 -6.01
N VAL A 104 23.86 -5.55 -4.99
CA VAL A 104 22.71 -5.97 -4.18
C VAL A 104 22.69 -5.22 -2.85
N ARG A 105 21.53 -4.68 -2.47
CA ARG A 105 21.31 -4.00 -1.19
C ARG A 105 20.07 -4.54 -0.50
N ASN A 106 20.17 -4.72 0.80
CA ASN A 106 19.00 -5.01 1.63
C ASN A 106 18.15 -3.73 1.78
N ILE A 107 16.84 -3.94 1.94
CA ILE A 107 15.89 -2.88 2.27
C ILE A 107 15.66 -2.89 3.79
N ASP A 108 15.79 -1.75 4.44
CA ASP A 108 15.51 -1.58 5.88
C ASP A 108 14.18 -0.89 6.15
N GLN A 109 13.64 -0.14 5.18
CA GLN A 109 12.34 0.51 5.28
C GLN A 109 11.62 0.55 3.93
N ILE A 110 10.30 0.34 3.97
CA ILE A 110 9.39 0.56 2.83
C ILE A 110 8.36 1.60 3.27
N VAL A 111 8.33 2.73 2.58
CA VAL A 111 7.39 3.83 2.83
C VAL A 111 6.34 3.80 1.74
N ILE A 112 5.12 3.38 2.09
CA ILE A 112 3.97 3.39 1.18
C ILE A 112 3.33 4.77 1.21
N ASN A 113 2.95 5.30 0.05
CA ASN A 113 2.24 6.57 -0.02
C ASN A 113 0.95 6.49 0.82
N PRO A 114 0.75 7.38 1.80
CA PRO A 114 -0.45 7.39 2.64
C PRO A 114 -1.76 7.60 1.88
N HIS A 115 -1.71 8.18 0.68
CA HIS A 115 -2.87 8.44 -0.18
C HIS A 115 -3.14 7.30 -1.17
N TYR A 116 -2.33 6.23 -1.16
CA TYR A 116 -2.54 5.10 -2.04
C TYR A 116 -3.93 4.50 -1.86
N ASN A 117 -4.68 4.43 -2.95
CA ASN A 117 -6.01 3.81 -2.97
C ASN A 117 -5.95 2.47 -3.70
N LYS A 118 -6.15 1.38 -2.96
CA LYS A 118 -6.09 0.01 -3.52
C LYS A 118 -7.14 -0.28 -4.61
N VAL A 119 -8.25 0.45 -4.61
CA VAL A 119 -9.39 0.25 -5.54
C VAL A 119 -9.13 1.03 -6.82
N THR A 120 -8.91 2.33 -6.72
CA THR A 120 -8.70 3.20 -7.89
C THR A 120 -7.28 3.14 -8.44
N LYS A 121 -6.33 2.59 -7.67
CA LYS A 121 -4.87 2.64 -7.93
C LYS A 121 -4.31 4.06 -7.92
N ASP A 122 -5.05 5.01 -7.38
CA ASP A 122 -4.56 6.38 -7.23
C ASP A 122 -3.37 6.41 -6.26
N SER A 123 -2.41 7.30 -6.54
CA SER A 123 -1.21 7.48 -5.72
C SER A 123 -0.33 6.22 -5.58
N ASP A 124 -0.24 5.38 -6.63
CA ASP A 124 0.56 4.14 -6.67
C ASP A 124 2.07 4.38 -6.74
N ILE A 125 2.61 4.90 -5.64
CA ILE A 125 4.03 5.14 -5.44
C ILE A 125 4.45 4.70 -4.05
N ALA A 126 5.65 4.12 -3.94
CA ALA A 126 6.29 3.78 -2.69
C ALA A 126 7.79 4.03 -2.77
N LEU A 127 8.42 4.27 -1.63
CA LEU A 127 9.87 4.42 -1.51
C LEU A 127 10.44 3.21 -0.78
N MET A 128 11.54 2.66 -1.30
CA MET A 128 12.33 1.64 -0.60
C MET A 128 13.66 2.25 -0.18
N HIS A 129 13.90 2.31 1.13
CA HIS A 129 15.16 2.79 1.68
C HIS A 129 16.19 1.66 1.70
N LEU A 130 17.37 1.93 1.17
CA LEU A 130 18.48 0.97 1.17
C LEU A 130 19.19 1.05 2.53
N GLN A 131 19.46 -0.11 3.13
CA GLN A 131 20.22 -0.19 4.39
C GLN A 131 21.58 0.52 4.31
N TYR A 132 22.21 0.50 3.12
CA TYR A 132 23.46 1.19 2.86
C TYR A 132 23.42 1.86 1.49
N LYS A 133 24.07 3.03 1.39
CA LYS A 133 24.23 3.76 0.13
C LYS A 133 24.92 2.90 -0.93
N VAL A 134 24.64 3.22 -2.18
CA VAL A 134 25.25 2.60 -3.36
C VAL A 134 26.34 3.54 -3.86
N GLN A 135 27.48 2.97 -4.25
CA GLN A 135 28.53 3.70 -4.97
C GLN A 135 28.26 3.52 -6.46
N TYR A 136 28.10 4.63 -7.18
CA TYR A 136 27.86 4.60 -8.61
C TYR A 136 29.19 4.41 -9.34
N THR A 137 29.63 3.16 -9.46
CA THR A 137 30.90 2.81 -10.09
C THR A 137 30.69 1.63 -11.02
N GLY A 138 30.15 1.89 -12.22
CA GLY A 138 29.93 0.86 -13.24
C GLY A 138 29.51 1.47 -14.58
N PRO A 139 29.77 0.78 -15.71
CA PRO A 139 29.23 1.17 -17.00
C PRO A 139 27.70 1.07 -17.01
N THR A 140 27.05 1.94 -17.78
CA THR A 140 25.61 1.80 -18.06
C THR A 140 25.37 0.60 -18.98
N SER A 141 24.32 -0.18 -18.73
CA SER A 141 23.91 -1.22 -19.67
C SER A 141 23.44 -0.59 -20.98
N ASN A 142 23.87 -1.16 -22.10
CA ASN A 142 23.45 -0.75 -23.45
C ASN A 142 22.28 -1.59 -23.99
N ILE A 143 21.74 -2.51 -23.19
CA ILE A 143 20.64 -3.40 -23.59
C ILE A 143 19.60 -3.37 -22.48
N LEU A 144 18.73 -2.36 -22.53
CA LEU A 144 17.45 -2.33 -21.81
C LEU A 144 16.36 -2.41 -22.88
N GLN A 145 15.25 -3.09 -22.59
CA GLN A 145 14.08 -2.95 -23.46
C GLN A 145 13.59 -1.51 -23.34
N GLU A 146 13.59 -0.78 -24.45
CA GLU A 146 13.05 0.56 -24.52
C GLU A 146 11.89 0.60 -25.51
N ALA A 147 10.90 1.40 -25.18
CA ALA A 147 9.74 1.65 -26.01
C ALA A 147 9.50 3.16 -26.03
N VAL A 148 9.40 3.72 -27.22
CA VAL A 148 8.96 5.12 -27.39
C VAL A 148 7.45 5.10 -27.53
N VAL A 149 6.76 5.82 -26.64
CA VAL A 149 5.30 5.97 -26.65
C VAL A 149 4.91 7.44 -26.47
N PRO A 150 3.88 7.95 -27.16
CA PRO A 150 3.42 9.32 -26.98
C PRO A 150 2.52 9.45 -25.76
N LEU A 151 2.50 10.64 -25.14
CA LEU A 151 1.54 10.96 -24.07
C LEU A 151 0.12 11.07 -24.63
N ILE A 152 -0.85 10.57 -23.86
CA ILE A 152 -2.28 10.62 -24.15
C ILE A 152 -2.95 11.45 -23.06
N SER A 153 -3.92 12.30 -23.43
CA SER A 153 -4.66 13.08 -22.42
C SER A 153 -5.53 12.17 -21.55
N ASN A 154 -5.77 12.58 -20.30
CA ASN A 154 -6.54 11.76 -19.37
C ASN A 154 -8.00 11.57 -19.83
N GLU A 155 -8.58 12.53 -20.56
CA GLU A 155 -9.94 12.39 -21.13
C GLU A 155 -9.99 11.26 -22.15
N LYS A 156 -9.05 11.25 -23.10
CA LYS A 156 -8.96 10.20 -24.12
C LYS A 156 -8.62 8.85 -23.49
N CYS A 157 -7.75 8.83 -22.50
CA CYS A 157 -7.42 7.61 -21.77
C CYS A 157 -8.62 7.03 -21.02
N GLN A 158 -9.44 7.89 -20.41
CA GLN A 158 -10.66 7.50 -19.72
C GLN A 158 -11.72 6.91 -20.67
N GLU A 159 -11.81 7.41 -21.91
CA GLU A 159 -12.67 6.83 -22.95
C GLU A 159 -12.24 5.40 -23.33
N TRP A 160 -10.94 5.14 -23.35
CA TRP A 160 -10.39 3.82 -23.71
C TRP A 160 -10.43 2.81 -22.57
N LEU A 161 -10.37 3.28 -21.33
CA LEU A 161 -10.34 2.47 -20.12
C LEU A 161 -11.56 2.77 -19.21
N PRO A 162 -12.79 2.47 -19.66
CA PRO A 162 -14.02 2.81 -18.93
C PRO A 162 -14.16 2.06 -17.60
N GLU A 163 -13.43 0.95 -17.43
CA GLU A 163 -13.41 0.17 -16.18
C GLU A 163 -12.52 0.80 -15.10
N TYR A 164 -11.66 1.75 -15.47
CA TYR A 164 -10.74 2.44 -14.57
C TYR A 164 -11.19 3.88 -14.33
N SER A 165 -10.78 4.45 -13.19
CA SER A 165 -10.98 5.86 -12.90
C SER A 165 -9.63 6.56 -13.00
N ILE A 166 -9.39 7.24 -14.12
CA ILE A 166 -8.15 7.96 -14.39
C ILE A 166 -8.16 9.26 -13.59
N THR A 167 -7.17 9.44 -12.73
CA THR A 167 -7.07 10.62 -11.85
C THR A 167 -6.01 11.61 -12.34
N GLU A 168 -5.95 12.80 -11.75
CA GLU A 168 -4.91 13.80 -12.02
C GLU A 168 -3.49 13.37 -11.60
N ASN A 169 -3.38 12.33 -10.76
CA ASN A 169 -2.09 11.75 -10.35
C ASN A 169 -1.61 10.64 -11.29
N MET A 170 -2.33 10.39 -12.38
CA MET A 170 -2.02 9.38 -13.39
C MET A 170 -1.71 10.04 -14.74
N ILE A 171 -0.87 9.37 -15.54
CA ILE A 171 -0.54 9.76 -16.90
C ILE A 171 -0.69 8.53 -17.79
N CYS A 172 -1.23 8.71 -18.99
CA CYS A 172 -1.33 7.66 -19.99
C CYS A 172 -0.34 7.90 -21.13
N ALA A 173 0.22 6.82 -21.66
CA ALA A 173 1.07 6.86 -22.85
C ALA A 173 0.86 5.60 -23.70
N GLY A 174 0.88 5.74 -25.02
CA GLY A 174 0.63 4.63 -25.93
C GLY A 174 0.06 5.06 -27.28
N TYR A 175 -0.28 4.10 -28.12
CA TYR A 175 -0.81 4.33 -29.46
C TYR A 175 -2.28 3.93 -29.57
N ASP A 176 -3.06 4.65 -30.38
CA ASP A 176 -4.48 4.37 -30.64
C ASP A 176 -4.73 2.93 -31.16
N MET A 177 -3.79 2.38 -31.93
CA MET A 177 -3.89 1.00 -32.46
C MET A 177 -3.25 -0.06 -31.54
N GLY A 178 -2.70 0.35 -30.40
CA GLY A 178 -1.89 -0.50 -29.52
C GLY A 178 -0.54 -0.90 -30.14
N GLY A 179 0.01 -2.02 -29.66
CA GLY A 179 1.20 -2.68 -30.20
C GLY A 179 2.47 -2.54 -29.34
N VAL A 180 2.72 -1.35 -28.80
CA VAL A 180 3.88 -1.09 -27.94
C VAL A 180 3.40 -0.67 -26.56
N ASP A 181 3.79 -1.43 -25.54
CA ASP A 181 3.46 -1.22 -24.13
C ASP A 181 4.55 -1.81 -23.22
N SER A 182 4.44 -1.59 -21.91
CA SER A 182 5.45 -1.81 -20.87
C SER A 182 5.61 -3.26 -20.40
N CYS A 183 4.88 -4.21 -21.02
CA CYS A 183 4.71 -5.58 -20.53
C CYS A 183 5.93 -6.49 -20.77
#